data_AF-A0AAD7C434-F1
#
_entry.id   AF-A0AAD7C434-F1
#
_cell.length_a   1.000
_cell.length_b   1.000
_cell.length_c   1.000
_cell.angle_alpha   90.00
_cell.angle_beta   90.00
_cell.angle_gamma   90.00
#
_symmetry.space_group_name_H-M   'P 1'
#
loop_
_entity.id
_entity.type
_entity.pdbx_description
1 polymer ?
#
loop_
_entity_poly.entity_id
_entity_poly.type
_entity_poly.pdbx_seq_one_letter_code
_entity_poly.pdbx_strand_id
1 'polypeptide(L)'
;MPVNIINGTQSQLVLFLVLNMWPSHFGLPVLLAIILLSKRIKRHPTFINLCVGFIIIGVSSSLLVYAGRTTGPQPSKMLCLFQASILYGYPAFASLLAMMLVLQMFLTVRAAIMRTPTQGPQTVRTWAMIIAPYVALAICILATAVVGAENPDIVTRDRRFFYCSIDSDPLSGTIAVFGAVFCLVTVVLEVMTLTMIYKLWKAGKQPGAKAVVSIELSLPLRVMAFGMFVFVAMGLSLLSVKAPESPVPDLVIAFAATIVILIFGTQPDILRALCFWRREPILILNAHSGTVTPSGDKAREAAV
;
A
#
# COMPACT_ATOMS: atom_id res chain seq x y z
N MET A 1 -11.10 32.95 18.86
CA MET A 1 -9.92 32.70 17.99
C MET A 1 -9.86 31.21 17.78
N PRO A 2 -9.94 30.68 16.55
CA PRO A 2 -9.76 29.24 16.36
C PRO A 2 -8.31 28.91 16.72
N VAL A 3 -8.15 28.17 17.80
CA VAL A 3 -6.86 27.69 18.28
C VAL A 3 -6.48 26.51 17.40
N ASN A 4 -5.40 26.63 16.62
CA ASN A 4 -4.82 25.47 15.95
C ASN A 4 -4.50 24.42 17.02
N ILE A 5 -5.17 23.27 16.96
CA ILE A 5 -4.96 22.19 17.94
C ILE A 5 -3.61 21.49 17.68
N ILE A 6 -3.08 21.62 16.44
CA ILE A 6 -1.78 21.06 16.03
C ILE A 6 -0.78 22.20 15.75
N ASN A 7 0.27 22.29 16.56
CA ASN A 7 1.42 23.19 16.33
C ASN A 7 2.36 22.59 15.27
N GLY A 8 1.98 22.69 13.99
CA GLY A 8 2.81 22.25 12.87
C GLY A 8 3.88 23.28 12.47
N THR A 9 5.11 22.84 12.23
CA THR A 9 6.18 23.69 11.67
C THR A 9 6.17 23.65 10.14
N GLN A 10 6.71 24.70 9.49
CA GLN A 10 6.89 24.70 8.04
C GLN A 10 7.74 23.52 7.55
N SER A 11 8.73 23.08 8.33
CA SER A 11 9.55 21.91 8.02
C SER A 11 8.74 20.61 7.99
N GLN A 12 7.78 20.44 8.90
CA GLN A 12 6.88 19.28 8.90
C GLN A 12 5.94 19.29 7.69
N LEU A 13 5.47 20.45 7.25
CA LEU A 13 4.66 20.56 6.04
C LEU A 13 5.45 20.15 4.80
N VAL A 14 6.68 20.66 4.65
CA VAL A 14 7.55 20.26 3.54
C VAL A 14 7.81 18.76 3.58
N LEU A 15 8.09 18.20 4.75
CA LEU A 15 8.31 16.77 4.92
C LEU A 15 7.06 15.96 4.52
N PHE A 16 5.88 16.33 5.02
CA PHE A 16 4.61 15.69 4.64
C PHE A 16 4.41 15.71 3.13
N LEU A 17 4.61 16.86 2.49
CA LEU A 17 4.45 17.02 1.05
C LEU A 17 5.43 16.17 0.26
N VAL A 18 6.71 16.14 0.64
CA VAL A 18 7.72 15.30 -0.02
C VAL A 18 7.37 13.83 0.13
N LEU A 19 7.08 13.39 1.36
CA LEU A 19 6.74 11.99 1.65
C LEU A 19 5.46 11.54 0.94
N ASN A 20 4.49 12.43 0.76
CA ASN A 20 3.23 12.12 0.10
C ASN A 20 3.33 12.20 -1.44
N MET A 21 3.96 13.25 -1.99
CA MET A 21 3.97 13.53 -3.43
C MET A 21 4.95 12.65 -4.20
N TRP A 22 6.19 12.45 -3.71
CA TRP A 22 7.18 11.60 -4.37
C TRP A 22 6.63 10.21 -4.73
N PRO A 23 6.08 9.43 -3.76
CA PRO A 23 5.64 8.08 -4.07
C PRO A 23 4.35 8.06 -4.91
N SER A 24 3.43 9.02 -4.72
CA SER A 24 2.14 9.01 -5.44
C SER A 24 2.24 9.53 -6.88
N HIS A 25 3.11 10.50 -7.16
CA HIS A 25 3.21 11.14 -8.48
C HIS A 25 4.30 10.52 -9.36
N PHE A 26 5.36 10.00 -8.74
CA PHE A 26 6.51 9.45 -9.47
C PHE A 26 6.71 7.97 -9.16
N GLY A 27 6.94 7.61 -7.90
CA GLY A 27 7.38 6.26 -7.55
C GLY A 27 6.39 5.15 -7.94
N LEU A 28 5.13 5.24 -7.50
CA LEU A 28 4.09 4.24 -7.79
C LEU A 28 3.65 4.24 -9.27
N PRO A 29 3.46 5.39 -9.94
CA PRO A 29 3.18 5.40 -11.38
C PRO A 29 4.28 4.76 -12.21
N VAL A 30 5.55 5.04 -11.90
CA VAL A 30 6.70 4.40 -12.57
C VAL A 30 6.71 2.90 -12.30
N LEU A 31 6.50 2.48 -11.04
CA LEU A 31 6.40 1.07 -10.67
C LEU A 31 5.28 0.35 -11.45
N LEU A 32 4.10 0.96 -11.54
CA LEU A 32 2.98 0.43 -12.32
C LEU A 32 3.30 0.35 -13.82
N ALA A 33 3.93 1.39 -14.38
CA ALA A 33 4.34 1.39 -15.78
C ALA A 33 5.30 0.21 -16.07
N ILE A 34 6.28 -0.04 -15.19
CA ILE A 34 7.21 -1.18 -15.33
C ILE A 34 6.44 -2.51 -15.31
N ILE A 35 5.51 -2.68 -14.38
CA ILE A 35 4.74 -3.92 -14.22
C ILE A 35 3.83 -4.15 -15.43
N LEU A 36 3.15 -3.12 -15.91
CA LEU A 36 2.17 -3.22 -17.00
C LEU A 36 2.84 -3.35 -18.38
N LEU A 37 3.99 -2.71 -18.57
CA LEU A 37 4.73 -2.76 -19.84
C LEU A 37 5.64 -3.99 -19.95
N SER A 38 6.05 -4.59 -18.82
CA SER A 38 6.90 -5.77 -18.82
C SER A 38 6.10 -7.05 -19.07
N LYS A 39 6.29 -7.66 -20.25
CA LYS A 39 5.72 -8.98 -20.57
C LYS A 39 6.20 -10.10 -19.63
N ARG A 40 7.30 -9.88 -18.91
CA ARG A 40 7.91 -10.88 -18.01
C ARG A 40 7.32 -10.86 -16.61
N ILE A 41 6.76 -9.71 -16.19
CA ILE A 41 6.27 -9.53 -14.83
C ILE A 41 4.77 -9.80 -14.81
N LYS A 42 4.34 -10.87 -14.14
CA LYS A 42 2.92 -11.17 -13.90
C LYS A 42 2.60 -10.93 -12.43
N ARG A 43 1.85 -9.86 -12.16
CA ARG A 43 1.38 -9.52 -10.80
C ARG A 43 -0.13 -9.72 -10.69
N HIS A 44 -0.58 -10.09 -9.50
CA HIS A 44 -2.00 -10.25 -9.24
C HIS A 44 -2.70 -8.88 -9.25
N PRO A 45 -3.92 -8.76 -9.78
CA PRO A 45 -4.65 -7.49 -9.84
C PRO A 45 -4.82 -6.77 -8.49
N THR A 46 -4.90 -7.50 -7.37
CA THR A 46 -4.99 -6.88 -6.02
C THR A 46 -3.75 -6.06 -5.66
N PHE A 47 -2.56 -6.44 -6.15
CA PHE A 47 -1.35 -5.65 -5.94
C PHE A 47 -1.37 -4.36 -6.77
N ILE A 48 -1.79 -4.46 -8.04
CA ILE A 48 -2.00 -3.28 -8.89
C ILE A 48 -3.04 -2.35 -8.24
N ASN A 49 -4.11 -2.93 -7.68
CA ASN A 49 -5.14 -2.19 -6.97
C ASN A 49 -4.59 -1.44 -5.75
N LEU A 50 -3.70 -2.06 -4.98
CA LEU A 50 -3.00 -1.41 -3.86
C LEU A 50 -2.21 -0.19 -4.36
N CYS A 51 -1.40 -0.34 -5.42
CA CYS A 51 -0.62 0.76 -5.99
C CYS A 51 -1.50 1.91 -6.49
N VAL A 52 -2.58 1.60 -7.23
CA VAL A 52 -3.55 2.60 -7.71
C VAL A 52 -4.22 3.31 -6.52
N GLY A 53 -4.59 2.56 -5.49
CA GLY A 53 -5.17 3.12 -4.27
C GLY A 53 -4.25 4.11 -3.57
N PHE A 54 -2.96 3.80 -3.42
CA PHE A 54 -1.98 4.74 -2.84
C PHE A 54 -1.69 5.96 -3.72
N ILE A 55 -1.81 5.84 -5.05
CA ILE A 55 -1.76 6.99 -5.95
C ILE A 55 -2.97 7.90 -5.69
N ILE A 56 -4.18 7.36 -5.65
CA ILE A 56 -5.41 8.12 -5.33
C ILE A 56 -5.27 8.81 -3.97
N ILE A 57 -4.76 8.07 -2.97
CA ILE A 57 -4.51 8.61 -1.63
C ILE A 57 -3.63 9.86 -1.71
N GLY A 58 -2.43 9.73 -2.30
CA GLY A 58 -1.47 10.83 -2.33
C GLY A 58 -1.90 12.00 -3.23
N VAL A 59 -2.57 11.74 -4.35
CA VAL A 59 -3.10 12.79 -5.23
C VAL A 59 -4.14 13.62 -4.51
N SER A 60 -5.13 12.99 -3.85
CA SER A 60 -6.18 13.79 -3.17
C SER A 60 -5.70 14.47 -1.89
N SER A 61 -4.71 13.90 -1.19
CA SER A 61 -3.99 14.60 -0.11
C SER A 61 -3.27 15.86 -0.59
N SER A 62 -2.92 15.93 -1.88
CA SER A 62 -2.20 17.06 -2.49
C SER A 62 -3.13 18.14 -3.08
N LEU A 63 -4.45 18.04 -2.93
CA LEU A 63 -5.41 19.00 -3.52
C LEU A 63 -5.15 20.47 -3.10
N LEU A 64 -4.79 20.71 -1.84
CA LEU A 64 -4.45 22.06 -1.37
C LEU A 64 -3.18 22.62 -2.01
N VAL A 65 -2.24 21.75 -2.38
CA VAL A 65 -1.03 22.14 -3.13
C VAL A 65 -1.44 22.62 -4.51
N TYR A 66 -2.30 21.87 -5.20
CA TYR A 66 -2.79 22.23 -6.53
C TYR A 66 -3.62 23.51 -6.54
N ALA A 67 -4.35 23.77 -5.46
CA ALA A 67 -5.09 25.01 -5.31
C ALA A 67 -4.22 26.21 -4.86
N GLY A 68 -2.95 26.01 -4.52
CA GLY A 68 -2.09 27.04 -3.94
C GLY A 68 -2.57 27.54 -2.57
N ARG A 69 -3.25 26.68 -1.79
CA ARG A 69 -3.85 26.99 -0.48
C ARG A 69 -3.29 26.14 0.66
N THR A 70 -2.05 25.68 0.54
CA THR A 70 -1.34 24.94 1.61
C THR A 70 -1.04 25.83 2.81
N THR A 71 -0.71 27.11 2.59
CA THR A 71 -0.47 28.12 3.62
C THR A 71 -1.38 29.34 3.39
N GLY A 72 -1.38 30.30 4.33
CA GLY A 72 -2.19 31.52 4.21
C GLY A 72 -3.64 31.34 4.67
N PRO A 73 -4.60 32.12 4.12
CA PRO A 73 -5.99 32.12 4.59
C PRO A 73 -6.69 30.78 4.37
N GLN A 74 -7.78 30.57 5.09
CA GLN A 74 -8.59 29.35 4.99
C GLN A 74 -9.05 29.10 3.55
N PRO A 75 -8.95 27.86 3.03
CA PRO A 75 -9.43 27.53 1.68
C PRO A 75 -10.95 27.67 1.57
N SER A 76 -11.47 27.71 0.33
CA SER A 76 -12.92 27.74 0.10
C SER A 76 -13.59 26.52 0.74
N LYS A 77 -14.77 26.71 1.33
CA LYS A 77 -15.50 25.67 2.05
C LYS A 77 -15.77 24.44 1.17
N MET A 78 -16.08 24.64 -0.10
CA MET A 78 -16.29 23.55 -1.06
C MET A 78 -15.02 22.73 -1.30
N LEU A 79 -13.86 23.38 -1.50
CA LEU A 79 -12.58 22.68 -1.68
C LEU A 79 -12.20 21.91 -0.42
N CYS A 80 -12.41 22.54 0.74
CA CYS A 80 -12.08 21.98 2.04
C CYS A 80 -12.97 20.76 2.37
N LEU A 81 -14.27 20.87 2.13
CA LEU A 81 -15.23 19.78 2.27
C LEU A 81 -14.89 18.64 1.31
N PHE A 82 -14.63 18.93 0.04
CA PHE A 82 -14.28 17.92 -0.95
C PHE A 82 -13.01 17.14 -0.55
N GLN A 83 -11.95 17.84 -0.14
CA GLN A 83 -10.74 17.19 0.35
C GLN A 83 -11.04 16.37 1.62
N ALA A 84 -11.71 16.95 2.60
CA ALA A 84 -12.02 16.27 3.86
C ALA A 84 -12.83 14.99 3.62
N SER A 85 -13.86 15.02 2.77
CA SER A 85 -14.67 13.86 2.41
C SER A 85 -13.84 12.72 1.85
N ILE A 86 -12.91 13.02 0.95
CA ILE A 86 -12.02 12.01 0.35
C ILE A 86 -11.07 11.44 1.41
N LEU A 87 -10.42 12.30 2.20
CA LEU A 87 -9.44 11.88 3.21
C LEU A 87 -10.05 11.04 4.33
N TYR A 88 -11.29 11.32 4.73
CA TYR A 88 -11.99 10.52 5.72
C TYR A 88 -12.37 9.13 5.20
N GLY A 89 -12.46 8.92 3.88
CA GLY A 89 -12.64 7.59 3.32
C GLY A 89 -11.36 6.73 3.29
N TYR A 90 -10.19 7.33 3.50
CA TYR A 90 -8.91 6.63 3.36
C TYR A 90 -8.62 5.57 4.41
N PRO A 91 -8.92 5.74 5.71
CA PRO A 91 -8.69 4.69 6.69
C PRO A 91 -9.39 3.38 6.30
N ALA A 92 -10.66 3.46 5.89
CA ALA A 92 -11.42 2.30 5.41
C ALA A 92 -10.84 1.73 4.11
N PHE A 93 -10.55 2.61 3.14
CA PHE A 93 -10.03 2.24 1.83
C PHE A 93 -8.66 1.54 1.92
N ALA A 94 -7.71 2.13 2.62
CA ALA A 94 -6.35 1.61 2.78
C ALA A 94 -6.34 0.28 3.54
N SER A 95 -7.11 0.17 4.64
CA SER A 95 -7.24 -1.09 5.38
C SER A 95 -7.81 -2.21 4.51
N LEU A 96 -8.83 -1.92 3.70
CA LEU A 96 -9.40 -2.91 2.77
C LEU A 96 -8.44 -3.28 1.65
N LEU A 97 -7.71 -2.33 1.05
CA LEU A 97 -6.70 -2.64 0.04
C LEU A 97 -5.63 -3.59 0.59
N ALA A 98 -5.11 -3.29 1.79
CA ALA A 98 -4.14 -4.13 2.48
C ALA A 98 -4.73 -5.52 2.78
N MET A 99 -5.94 -5.57 3.35
CA MET A 99 -6.63 -6.82 3.65
C MET A 99 -6.84 -7.68 2.40
N MET A 100 -7.27 -7.10 1.27
CA MET A 100 -7.49 -7.85 0.02
C MET A 100 -6.20 -8.40 -0.55
N LEU A 101 -5.08 -7.67 -0.44
CA LEU A 101 -3.77 -8.17 -0.82
C LEU A 101 -3.33 -9.36 0.06
N VAL A 102 -3.45 -9.22 1.39
CA VAL A 102 -3.09 -10.26 2.35
C VAL A 102 -3.99 -11.49 2.21
N LEU A 103 -5.29 -11.30 2.02
CA LEU A 103 -6.25 -12.38 1.79
C LEU A 103 -5.90 -13.16 0.52
N GLN A 104 -5.60 -12.48 -0.58
CA GLN A 104 -5.17 -13.15 -1.81
C GLN A 104 -3.88 -13.95 -1.59
N MET A 105 -2.92 -13.39 -0.85
CA MET A 105 -1.68 -14.10 -0.50
C MET A 105 -1.96 -15.34 0.35
N PHE A 106 -2.78 -15.20 1.40
CA PHE A 106 -3.19 -16.31 2.27
C PHE A 106 -3.84 -17.43 1.48
N LEU A 107 -4.77 -17.11 0.57
CA LEU A 107 -5.43 -18.10 -0.28
C LEU A 107 -4.43 -18.80 -1.23
N THR A 108 -3.47 -18.06 -1.77
CA THR A 108 -2.42 -18.60 -2.65
C THR A 108 -1.51 -19.57 -1.89
N VAL A 109 -1.04 -19.18 -0.70
CA VAL A 109 -0.19 -20.02 0.17
C VAL A 109 -0.96 -21.27 0.61
N ARG A 110 -2.22 -21.11 1.04
CA ARG A 110 -3.07 -22.23 1.46
C ARG A 110 -3.30 -23.23 0.32
N ALA A 111 -3.60 -22.75 -0.89
CA ALA A 111 -3.80 -23.62 -2.06
C ALA A 111 -2.51 -24.39 -2.42
N ALA A 112 -1.35 -23.73 -2.33
CA ALA A 112 -0.05 -24.37 -2.58
C ALA A 112 0.26 -25.48 -1.56
N ILE A 113 -0.06 -25.26 -0.28
CA ILE A 113 0.19 -26.23 0.80
C ILE A 113 -0.79 -27.40 0.74
N MET A 114 -2.09 -27.11 0.61
CA MET A 114 -3.14 -28.13 0.67
C MET A 114 -3.24 -28.95 -0.62
N ARG A 115 -2.56 -28.54 -1.69
CA ARG A 115 -2.69 -29.09 -3.05
C ARG A 115 -4.14 -29.15 -3.55
N THR A 116 -5.03 -28.39 -2.92
CA THR A 116 -6.43 -28.30 -3.32
C THR A 116 -6.55 -27.18 -4.35
N PRO A 117 -7.12 -27.45 -5.53
CA PRO A 117 -7.48 -26.37 -6.44
C PRO A 117 -8.40 -25.41 -5.70
N THR A 118 -8.18 -24.10 -5.90
CA THR A 118 -9.01 -23.06 -5.29
C THR A 118 -10.44 -23.25 -5.80
N GLN A 119 -11.32 -23.77 -4.95
CA GLN A 119 -12.71 -24.05 -5.32
C GLN A 119 -13.49 -22.71 -5.40
N GLY A 120 -13.96 -22.37 -6.60
CA GLY A 120 -14.80 -21.20 -6.88
C GLY A 120 -14.41 -20.45 -8.17
N PRO A 121 -15.32 -19.64 -8.75
CA PRO A 121 -15.01 -18.82 -9.91
C PRO A 121 -13.99 -17.73 -9.53
N GLN A 122 -12.71 -18.02 -9.81
CA GLN A 122 -11.56 -17.16 -9.49
C GLN A 122 -11.78 -15.70 -9.92
N THR A 123 -12.42 -15.50 -11.07
CA THR A 123 -12.72 -14.17 -11.64
C THR A 123 -13.64 -13.36 -10.75
N VAL A 124 -14.76 -13.94 -10.27
CA VAL A 124 -15.74 -13.22 -9.42
C VAL A 124 -15.09 -12.78 -8.11
N ARG A 125 -14.29 -13.67 -7.51
CA ARG A 125 -13.56 -13.37 -6.27
C ARG A 125 -12.57 -12.22 -6.47
N THR A 126 -11.80 -12.24 -7.57
CA THR A 126 -10.83 -11.18 -7.86
C THR A 126 -11.53 -9.83 -8.10
N TRP A 127 -12.65 -9.79 -8.83
CA TRP A 127 -13.43 -8.56 -9.00
C TRP A 127 -13.99 -8.04 -7.68
N ALA A 128 -14.53 -8.92 -6.83
CA ALA A 128 -14.99 -8.54 -5.50
C ALA A 128 -13.86 -7.92 -4.65
N MET A 129 -12.66 -8.52 -4.68
CA MET A 129 -11.48 -7.98 -3.98
C MET A 129 -11.01 -6.62 -4.53
N ILE A 130 -11.19 -6.37 -5.82
CA ILE A 130 -10.84 -5.08 -6.44
C ILE A 130 -11.86 -4.01 -6.10
N ILE A 131 -13.15 -4.33 -6.19
CA ILE A 131 -14.26 -3.36 -6.08
C ILE A 131 -14.53 -2.97 -4.62
N ALA A 132 -14.44 -3.91 -3.68
CA ALA A 132 -14.82 -3.69 -2.29
C ALA A 132 -14.14 -2.46 -1.61
N PRO A 133 -12.82 -2.22 -1.79
CA PRO A 133 -12.19 -1.01 -1.26
C PRO A 133 -12.84 0.29 -1.79
N TYR A 134 -13.15 0.38 -3.08
CA TYR A 134 -13.75 1.59 -3.66
C TYR A 134 -15.19 1.82 -3.20
N VAL A 135 -15.95 0.75 -2.98
CA VAL A 135 -17.29 0.85 -2.39
C VAL A 135 -17.19 1.43 -0.98
N ALA A 136 -16.27 0.95 -0.15
CA ALA A 136 -16.05 1.50 1.18
C ALA A 136 -15.59 2.97 1.13
N LEU A 137 -14.69 3.31 0.21
CA LEU A 137 -14.26 4.69 -0.03
C LEU A 137 -15.46 5.58 -0.37
N ALA A 138 -16.31 5.17 -1.32
CA ALA A 138 -17.48 5.93 -1.74
C ALA A 138 -18.51 6.12 -0.61
N ILE A 139 -18.76 5.07 0.19
CA ILE A 139 -19.66 5.14 1.35
C ILE A 139 -19.14 6.16 2.37
N CYS A 140 -17.84 6.10 2.71
CA CYS A 140 -17.26 7.05 3.66
C CYS A 140 -17.23 8.48 3.11
N ILE A 141 -16.90 8.67 1.82
CA ILE A 141 -16.96 9.99 1.16
C ILE A 141 -18.38 10.57 1.28
N LEU A 142 -19.40 9.78 0.95
CA LEU A 142 -20.78 10.22 1.00
C LEU A 142 -21.20 10.58 2.44
N ALA A 143 -20.88 9.72 3.42
CA ALA A 143 -21.19 9.99 4.83
C ALA A 143 -20.53 11.29 5.31
N THR A 144 -19.25 11.49 5.00
CA THR A 144 -18.51 12.69 5.38
C THR A 144 -19.01 13.94 4.65
N ALA A 145 -19.36 13.82 3.36
CA ALA A 145 -19.92 14.92 2.57
C ALA A 145 -21.29 15.37 3.10
N VAL A 146 -22.18 14.44 3.47
CA VAL A 146 -23.49 14.75 4.05
C VAL A 146 -23.30 15.50 5.38
N VAL A 147 -22.52 14.94 6.30
CA VAL A 147 -22.28 15.56 7.63
C VAL A 147 -21.64 16.95 7.50
N GLY A 148 -20.66 17.11 6.61
CA GLY A 148 -19.98 18.39 6.39
C GLY A 148 -20.80 19.41 5.59
N ALA A 149 -21.76 18.97 4.77
CA ALA A 149 -22.67 19.86 4.05
C ALA A 149 -23.79 20.39 4.96
N GLU A 150 -24.29 19.57 5.87
CA GLU A 150 -25.27 19.99 6.88
C GLU A 150 -24.67 20.99 7.89
N ASN A 151 -23.36 20.89 8.16
CA ASN A 151 -22.67 21.73 9.13
C ASN A 151 -21.38 22.31 8.50
N PRO A 152 -21.46 23.37 7.68
CA PRO A 152 -20.27 23.91 7.00
C PRO A 152 -19.24 24.56 7.96
N ASP A 153 -19.66 24.91 9.17
CA ASP A 153 -18.80 25.56 10.17
C ASP A 153 -17.78 24.61 10.78
N ILE A 154 -18.10 23.32 10.88
CA ILE A 154 -17.18 22.29 11.40
C ILE A 154 -16.13 21.85 10.37
N VAL A 155 -16.24 22.30 9.11
CA VAL A 155 -15.26 22.03 8.05
C VAL A 155 -14.14 23.06 8.14
N THR A 156 -13.00 22.67 8.71
CA THR A 156 -11.86 23.56 8.94
C THR A 156 -10.52 22.90 8.63
N ARG A 157 -9.54 23.73 8.27
CA ARG A 157 -8.13 23.32 8.23
C ARG A 157 -7.47 23.48 9.59
N ASP A 158 -8.01 24.30 10.49
CA ASP A 158 -7.33 24.65 11.75
C ASP A 158 -7.16 23.45 12.71
N ARG A 159 -7.99 22.42 12.56
CA ARG A 159 -7.83 21.16 13.29
C ARG A 159 -6.66 20.31 12.78
N ARG A 160 -6.28 20.41 11.50
CA ARG A 160 -5.15 19.65 10.91
C ARG A 160 -4.27 20.53 10.02
N PHE A 161 -2.98 20.65 10.39
CA PHE A 161 -2.05 21.56 9.73
C PHE A 161 -1.85 21.29 8.23
N PHE A 162 -1.95 20.03 7.79
CA PHE A 162 -1.60 19.63 6.41
C PHE A 162 -2.79 19.61 5.43
N TYR A 163 -4.01 19.46 5.92
CA TYR A 163 -5.20 19.25 5.08
C TYR A 163 -6.50 19.56 5.82
N CYS A 164 -7.60 19.68 5.08
CA CYS A 164 -8.92 19.93 5.65
C CYS A 164 -9.51 18.75 6.40
N SER A 165 -10.17 19.03 7.52
CA SER A 165 -10.83 18.01 8.35
C SER A 165 -12.20 18.48 8.83
N ILE A 166 -13.00 17.55 9.33
CA ILE A 166 -14.34 17.82 9.86
C ILE A 166 -14.31 17.63 11.37
N ASP A 167 -14.79 18.63 12.10
CA ASP A 167 -14.86 18.58 13.54
C ASP A 167 -16.07 17.76 14.02
N SER A 168 -15.96 16.44 13.87
CA SER A 168 -16.95 15.48 14.33
C SER A 168 -16.26 14.22 14.85
N ASP A 169 -16.22 14.10 16.18
CA ASP A 169 -15.71 12.92 16.88
C ASP A 169 -16.51 11.63 16.59
N PRO A 170 -17.86 11.61 16.54
CA PRO A 170 -18.57 10.38 16.21
C PRO A 170 -18.24 9.91 14.79
N LEU A 171 -18.18 10.81 13.80
CA LEU A 171 -17.81 10.46 12.43
C LEU A 171 -16.38 9.90 12.34
N SER A 172 -15.43 10.63 12.93
CA SER A 172 -14.01 10.23 12.94
C SER A 172 -13.81 8.90 13.65
N GLY A 173 -14.48 8.71 14.79
CA GLY A 173 -14.44 7.49 15.59
C GLY A 173 -15.04 6.29 14.85
N THR A 174 -16.22 6.42 14.25
CA THR A 174 -16.88 5.34 13.49
C THR A 174 -16.02 4.87 12.32
N ILE A 175 -15.47 5.80 11.53
CA ILE A 175 -14.59 5.48 10.39
C ILE A 175 -13.30 4.80 10.87
N ALA A 176 -12.70 5.29 11.96
CA ALA A 176 -11.49 4.72 12.51
C ALA A 176 -11.73 3.30 13.08
N VAL A 177 -12.86 3.06 13.77
CA VAL A 177 -13.26 1.73 14.23
C VAL A 177 -13.47 0.79 13.05
N PHE A 178 -14.15 1.24 11.99
CA PHE A 178 -14.35 0.45 10.78
C PHE A 178 -13.02 0.05 10.13
N GLY A 179 -12.08 1.01 9.97
CA GLY A 179 -10.73 0.73 9.47
C GLY A 179 -9.94 -0.22 10.38
N ALA A 180 -10.07 -0.08 11.70
CA ALA A 180 -9.41 -0.93 12.69
C ALA A 180 -9.88 -2.39 12.65
N VAL A 181 -11.17 -2.63 12.41
CA VAL A 181 -11.72 -3.99 12.24
C VAL A 181 -11.05 -4.70 11.05
N PHE A 182 -10.91 -4.05 9.89
CA PHE A 182 -10.22 -4.66 8.74
C PHE A 182 -8.72 -4.83 8.97
N CYS A 183 -8.07 -3.90 9.67
CA CYS A 183 -6.68 -4.08 10.08
C CYS A 183 -6.52 -5.31 10.99
N LEU A 184 -7.43 -5.53 11.94
CA LEU A 184 -7.40 -6.69 12.82
C LEU A 184 -7.54 -7.99 12.03
N VAL A 185 -8.49 -8.06 11.09
CA VAL A 185 -8.65 -9.19 10.17
C VAL A 185 -7.36 -9.43 9.37
N THR A 186 -6.72 -8.36 8.90
CA THR A 186 -5.45 -8.43 8.17
C THR A 186 -4.37 -9.08 9.03
N VAL A 187 -4.18 -8.65 10.27
CA VAL A 187 -3.20 -9.22 11.20
C VAL A 187 -3.49 -10.70 11.47
N VAL A 188 -4.75 -11.09 11.66
CA VAL A 188 -5.12 -12.50 11.83
C VAL A 188 -4.71 -13.33 10.62
N LEU A 189 -4.99 -12.84 9.41
CA LEU A 189 -4.59 -13.52 8.17
C LEU A 189 -3.06 -13.60 8.00
N GLU A 190 -2.32 -12.56 8.42
CA GLU A 190 -0.86 -12.57 8.42
C GLU A 190 -0.29 -13.62 9.37
N VAL A 191 -0.78 -13.68 10.61
CA VAL A 191 -0.36 -14.68 11.60
C VAL A 191 -0.70 -16.09 11.12
N MET A 192 -1.88 -16.30 10.52
CA MET A 192 -2.23 -17.58 9.90
C MET A 192 -1.30 -17.94 8.74
N THR A 193 -0.93 -16.97 7.90
CA THR A 193 0.01 -17.19 6.79
C THR A 193 1.41 -17.54 7.32
N LEU A 194 1.91 -16.81 8.33
CA LEU A 194 3.18 -17.07 8.99
C LEU A 194 3.25 -18.47 9.58
N THR A 195 2.21 -18.87 10.32
CA THR A 195 2.18 -20.18 10.96
C THR A 195 2.13 -21.31 9.93
N MET A 196 1.44 -21.13 8.80
CA MET A 196 1.46 -22.08 7.68
C MET A 196 2.85 -22.19 7.04
N ILE A 197 3.50 -21.06 6.76
CA ILE A 197 4.85 -21.03 6.19
C ILE A 197 5.86 -21.67 7.14
N TYR A 198 5.80 -21.33 8.43
CA TYR A 198 6.68 -21.87 9.46
C TYR A 198 6.52 -23.39 9.60
N LYS A 199 5.28 -23.90 9.62
CA LYS A 199 5.01 -25.34 9.64
C LYS A 199 5.58 -26.06 8.42
N LEU A 200 5.44 -25.46 7.22
CA LEU A 200 6.01 -26.02 6.00
C LEU A 200 7.54 -26.04 6.03
N TRP A 201 8.17 -24.96 6.53
CA TRP A 201 9.61 -24.87 6.67
C TRP A 201 10.15 -25.92 7.65
N LYS A 202 9.49 -26.09 8.81
CA LYS A 202 9.85 -27.10 9.81
C LYS A 202 9.66 -28.53 9.29
N ALA A 203 8.66 -28.76 8.45
CA ALA A 203 8.44 -30.05 7.77
C ALA A 203 9.43 -30.31 6.60
N GLY A 204 10.31 -29.34 6.29
CA GLY A 204 11.25 -29.29 5.17
C GLY A 204 12.37 -30.34 5.10
N LYS A 205 12.20 -31.52 5.72
CA LYS A 205 13.00 -32.71 5.39
C LYS A 205 12.46 -33.49 4.17
N GLN A 206 11.33 -33.09 3.58
CA GLN A 206 10.77 -33.78 2.41
C GLN A 206 11.13 -33.12 1.06
N PRO A 207 11.50 -33.89 0.02
CA PRO A 207 12.02 -33.38 -1.26
C PRO A 207 11.05 -32.46 -2.03
N GLY A 208 9.73 -32.57 -1.82
CA GLY A 208 8.73 -31.67 -2.43
C GLY A 208 8.62 -30.29 -1.76
N ALA A 209 9.11 -30.11 -0.53
CA ALA A 209 9.08 -28.83 0.17
C ALA A 209 10.08 -27.82 -0.42
N LYS A 210 11.17 -28.29 -1.04
CA LYS A 210 12.19 -27.42 -1.64
C LYS A 210 11.66 -26.61 -2.83
N ALA A 211 10.75 -27.18 -3.63
CA ALA A 211 10.13 -26.49 -4.76
C ALA A 211 9.13 -25.40 -4.33
N VAL A 212 8.41 -25.60 -3.22
CA VAL A 212 7.51 -24.59 -2.65
C VAL A 212 8.28 -23.55 -1.85
N VAL A 213 9.39 -23.92 -1.18
CA VAL A 213 10.30 -22.98 -0.52
C VAL A 213 11.09 -22.14 -1.55
N SER A 214 11.31 -22.66 -2.77
CA SER A 214 11.84 -21.86 -3.89
C SER A 214 10.81 -20.92 -4.52
N ILE A 215 9.52 -21.02 -4.16
CA ILE A 215 8.57 -19.92 -4.41
C ILE A 215 9.00 -18.79 -3.48
N GLU A 216 9.50 -17.72 -4.08
CA GLU A 216 10.11 -16.55 -3.44
C GLU A 216 9.46 -16.17 -2.08
N LEU A 217 9.97 -16.76 -0.99
CA LEU A 217 9.52 -16.49 0.39
C LEU A 217 9.70 -15.00 0.75
N SER A 218 10.48 -14.28 -0.05
CA SER A 218 10.68 -12.84 0.03
C SER A 218 9.37 -12.07 -0.13
N LEU A 219 8.45 -12.49 -1.01
CA LEU A 219 7.21 -11.76 -1.25
C LEU A 219 6.22 -11.85 -0.08
N PRO A 220 5.94 -13.03 0.50
CA PRO A 220 5.11 -13.09 1.70
C PRO A 220 5.69 -12.30 2.88
N LEU A 221 7.00 -12.44 3.15
CA LEU A 221 7.65 -11.72 4.25
C LEU A 221 7.51 -10.20 4.11
N ARG A 222 7.67 -9.71 2.89
CA ARG A 222 7.50 -8.30 2.50
C ARG A 222 6.07 -7.80 2.71
N VAL A 223 5.07 -8.57 2.28
CA VAL A 223 3.66 -8.23 2.49
C VAL A 223 3.33 -8.17 3.98
N MET A 224 3.89 -9.09 4.78
CA MET A 224 3.67 -9.13 6.23
C MET A 224 4.34 -7.95 6.96
N ALA A 225 5.52 -7.54 6.52
CA ALA A 225 6.16 -6.32 7.04
C ALA A 225 5.31 -5.07 6.74
N PHE A 226 4.69 -5.02 5.55
CA PHE A 226 3.79 -3.94 5.18
C PHE A 226 2.51 -3.92 6.03
N GLY A 227 1.83 -5.05 6.23
CA GLY A 227 0.61 -5.04 7.04
C GLY A 227 0.87 -4.75 8.53
N MET A 228 2.02 -5.18 9.08
CA MET A 228 2.44 -4.78 10.42
C MET A 228 2.69 -3.27 10.52
N PHE A 229 3.31 -2.66 9.50
CA PHE A 229 3.47 -1.21 9.41
C PHE A 229 2.11 -0.49 9.38
N VAL A 230 1.16 -0.97 8.57
CA VAL A 230 -0.20 -0.40 8.49
C VAL A 230 -0.92 -0.51 9.84
N PHE A 231 -0.76 -1.62 10.56
CA PHE A 231 -1.32 -1.78 11.90
C PHE A 231 -0.78 -0.74 12.89
N VAL A 232 0.54 -0.52 12.90
CA VAL A 232 1.17 0.50 13.76
C VAL A 232 0.69 1.90 13.36
N ALA A 233 0.65 2.22 12.07
CA ALA A 233 0.16 3.51 11.58
C ALA A 233 -1.31 3.78 11.99
N MET A 234 -2.17 2.77 11.91
CA MET A 234 -3.57 2.87 12.34
C MET A 234 -3.68 3.02 13.87
N GLY A 235 -2.86 2.30 14.64
CA GLY A 235 -2.78 2.44 16.09
C GLY A 235 -2.40 3.87 16.50
N LEU A 236 -1.40 4.45 15.85
CA LEU A 236 -1.01 5.86 16.05
C LEU A 236 -2.15 6.83 15.66
N SER A 237 -2.90 6.52 14.61
CA SER A 237 -4.04 7.32 14.17
C SER A 237 -5.18 7.30 15.20
N LEU A 238 -5.49 6.14 15.78
CA LEU A 238 -6.48 6.02 16.85
C LEU A 238 -6.06 6.75 18.13
N LEU A 239 -4.78 6.69 18.48
CA LEU A 239 -4.24 7.45 19.61
C LEU A 239 -4.33 8.96 19.38
N SER A 240 -4.10 9.41 18.13
CA SER A 240 -4.23 10.82 17.75
C SER A 240 -5.64 11.36 17.83
N VAL A 241 -6.67 10.53 17.60
CA VAL A 241 -8.07 10.93 17.84
C VAL A 241 -8.30 11.27 19.32
N LYS A 242 -7.60 10.59 20.24
CA LYS A 242 -7.72 10.84 21.69
C LYS A 242 -6.78 11.94 22.20
N ALA A 243 -5.64 12.13 21.55
CA ALA A 243 -4.62 13.10 21.90
C ALA A 243 -4.16 13.84 20.63
N PRO A 244 -4.89 14.89 20.20
CA PRO A 244 -4.70 15.54 18.90
C PRO A 244 -3.46 16.44 18.81
N GLU A 245 -2.46 16.32 19.68
CA GLU A 245 -1.36 17.29 19.77
C GLU A 245 -0.21 17.02 18.79
N SER A 246 -0.15 15.84 18.16
CA SER A 246 1.02 15.40 17.40
C SER A 246 0.79 15.27 15.89
N PRO A 247 1.65 15.86 15.02
CA PRO A 247 1.62 15.68 13.57
C PRO A 247 2.24 14.34 13.11
N VAL A 248 2.78 13.53 14.03
CA VAL A 248 3.47 12.27 13.73
C VAL A 248 2.60 11.26 12.97
N PRO A 249 1.33 11.01 13.32
CA PRO A 249 0.48 10.05 12.61
C PRO A 249 0.33 10.39 11.12
N ASP A 250 0.16 11.67 10.80
CA ASP A 250 0.03 12.13 9.42
C ASP A 250 1.31 11.91 8.61
N LEU A 251 2.48 12.14 9.23
CA LEU A 251 3.78 11.86 8.61
C LEU A 251 4.01 10.36 8.38
N VAL A 252 3.61 9.52 9.34
CA VAL A 252 3.70 8.06 9.23
C VAL A 252 2.81 7.56 8.09
N ILE A 253 1.58 8.07 7.98
CA ILE A 253 0.66 7.73 6.88
C ILE A 253 1.24 8.19 5.53
N ALA A 254 1.79 9.41 5.45
CA ALA A 254 2.43 9.91 4.22
C ALA A 254 3.60 9.02 3.78
N PHE A 255 4.33 8.42 4.72
CA PHE A 255 5.42 7.50 4.41
C PHE A 255 4.97 6.13 3.89
N ALA A 256 3.70 5.75 4.10
CA ALA A 256 3.20 4.41 3.75
C ALA A 256 3.41 4.05 2.27
N ALA A 257 3.15 4.98 1.36
CA ALA A 257 3.34 4.74 -0.08
C ALA A 257 4.83 4.55 -0.45
N THR A 258 5.73 5.24 0.25
CA THR A 258 7.19 5.03 0.10
C THR A 258 7.59 3.63 0.56
N ILE A 259 7.03 3.16 1.68
CA ILE A 259 7.22 1.78 2.15
C ILE A 259 6.72 0.77 1.11
N VAL A 260 5.57 0.99 0.48
CA VAL A 260 5.09 0.13 -0.61
C VAL A 260 6.11 0.06 -1.75
N ILE A 261 6.66 1.19 -2.20
CA ILE A 261 7.69 1.21 -3.25
C ILE A 261 8.95 0.46 -2.80
N LEU A 262 9.42 0.67 -1.57
CA LEU A 262 10.62 0.00 -1.07
C LEU A 262 10.42 -1.51 -0.94
N ILE A 263 9.27 -1.93 -0.43
CA ILE A 263 8.95 -3.34 -0.22
C ILE A 263 8.75 -4.07 -1.54
N PHE A 264 7.99 -3.48 -2.47
CA PHE A 264 7.64 -4.17 -3.72
C PHE A 264 8.54 -3.80 -4.90
N GLY A 265 9.01 -2.56 -5.00
CA GLY A 265 9.92 -2.12 -6.05
C GLY A 265 11.32 -2.74 -5.97
N THR A 266 11.76 -3.19 -4.79
CA THR A 266 13.04 -3.90 -4.61
C THR A 266 12.96 -5.40 -4.92
N GLN A 267 11.89 -5.86 -5.56
CA GLN A 267 11.79 -7.26 -5.96
C GLN A 267 12.76 -7.54 -7.12
N PRO A 268 13.49 -8.68 -7.11
CA PRO A 268 14.54 -8.94 -8.10
C PRO A 268 14.04 -8.91 -9.55
N ASP A 269 12.81 -9.34 -9.79
CA ASP A 269 12.18 -9.30 -11.12
C ASP A 269 11.94 -7.86 -11.60
N ILE A 270 11.53 -6.95 -10.71
CA ILE A 270 11.36 -5.53 -11.01
C ILE A 270 12.71 -4.86 -11.25
N LEU A 271 13.70 -5.14 -10.40
CA LEU A 271 15.06 -4.62 -10.57
C LEU A 271 15.70 -5.13 -11.88
N ARG A 272 15.45 -6.38 -12.27
CA ARG A 272 15.91 -6.91 -13.56
C ARG A 272 15.21 -6.26 -14.75
N ALA A 273 13.92 -5.95 -14.63
CA ALA A 273 13.20 -5.22 -15.68
C ALA A 273 13.69 -3.77 -15.82
N LEU A 274 14.04 -3.12 -14.71
CA LEU A 274 14.68 -1.80 -14.71
C LEU A 274 16.09 -1.84 -15.32
N CYS A 275 16.85 -2.88 -15.00
CA CYS A 275 18.19 -3.13 -15.55
C CYS A 275 18.12 -3.87 -16.91
N PHE A 276 17.15 -3.57 -17.79
CA PHE A 276 17.00 -4.23 -19.09
C PHE A 276 18.26 -4.17 -19.97
N TRP A 277 19.16 -3.22 -19.69
CA TRP A 277 20.45 -3.06 -20.37
C TRP A 277 21.50 -4.09 -19.93
N ARG A 278 21.36 -4.73 -18.78
CA ARG A 278 22.30 -5.75 -18.31
C ARG A 278 21.88 -7.11 -18.88
N ARG A 279 22.44 -7.48 -20.04
CA ARG A 279 22.27 -8.84 -20.61
C ARG A 279 22.73 -9.89 -19.59
N GLU A 280 21.84 -10.78 -19.18
CA GLU A 280 22.21 -11.95 -18.40
C GLU A 280 23.06 -12.88 -19.28
N PRO A 281 24.20 -13.43 -18.78
CA PRO A 281 24.91 -14.47 -19.49
C PRO A 281 23.96 -15.67 -19.61
N ILE A 282 23.70 -16.09 -20.85
CA ILE A 282 22.98 -17.33 -21.13
C ILE A 282 23.82 -18.46 -20.51
N LEU A 283 23.37 -19.02 -19.40
CA LEU A 283 23.94 -20.24 -18.85
C LEU A 283 23.29 -21.40 -19.59
N ILE A 284 23.97 -21.89 -20.63
CA ILE A 284 23.57 -23.11 -21.32
C ILE A 284 23.86 -24.26 -20.37
N LEU A 285 22.79 -24.85 -19.82
CA LEU A 285 22.90 -26.06 -19.02
C LEU A 285 23.20 -27.22 -19.97
N ASN A 286 24.47 -27.64 -20.05
CA ASN A 286 24.83 -28.84 -20.79
C ASN A 286 24.26 -30.06 -20.04
N ALA A 287 23.19 -30.63 -20.57
CA ALA A 287 22.49 -31.80 -20.01
C ALA A 287 23.40 -33.03 -19.88
N HIS A 288 24.56 -33.03 -20.54
CA HIS A 288 25.49 -34.16 -20.59
C HIS A 288 26.60 -34.13 -19.54
N SER A 289 26.92 -32.96 -18.95
CA SER A 289 28.09 -32.81 -18.06
C SER A 289 27.78 -32.22 -16.68
N GLY A 290 26.57 -31.69 -16.46
CA GLY A 290 26.21 -31.01 -15.21
C GLY A 290 27.05 -29.75 -14.92
N THR A 291 27.88 -29.31 -15.85
CA THR A 291 28.75 -28.14 -15.70
C THR A 291 28.11 -26.90 -16.32
N VAL A 292 27.99 -25.86 -15.49
CA VAL A 292 27.50 -24.54 -15.87
C VAL A 292 28.65 -23.80 -16.56
N THR A 293 28.57 -23.62 -17.88
CA THR A 293 29.56 -22.83 -18.63
C THR A 293 28.93 -21.51 -19.09
N PRO A 294 29.61 -20.36 -18.90
CA PRO A 294 29.14 -19.09 -19.42
C PRO A 294 29.22 -19.06 -20.95
N SER A 295 28.11 -18.66 -21.60
CA SER A 295 28.03 -18.48 -23.07
C SER A 295 29.16 -17.59 -23.58
N GLY A 296 29.91 -18.11 -24.55
CA GLY A 296 31.24 -17.67 -25.00
C GLY A 296 31.34 -16.34 -25.75
N ASP A 297 30.39 -15.42 -25.63
CA ASP A 297 30.48 -14.11 -26.32
C ASP A 297 31.46 -13.13 -25.64
N LYS A 298 31.95 -13.43 -24.42
CA LYS A 298 32.94 -12.59 -23.72
C LYS A 298 34.39 -13.07 -23.79
N ALA A 299 34.66 -14.20 -24.45
CA ALA A 299 36.04 -14.69 -24.58
C ALA A 299 36.85 -13.95 -25.65
N ARG A 300 36.21 -13.11 -26.48
CA ARG A 300 36.86 -12.44 -27.62
C ARG A 300 37.30 -10.99 -27.36
N GLU A 301 36.94 -10.40 -26.22
CA GLU A 301 37.30 -9.03 -25.84
C GLU A 301 38.51 -8.94 -24.88
N ALA A 302 39.06 -10.08 -24.45
CA ALA A 302 40.28 -10.14 -23.62
C ALA A 302 41.55 -10.54 -24.41
N ALA A 303 41.47 -10.51 -25.75
CA ALA A 303 42.56 -10.92 -26.64
C ALA A 303 42.90 -9.89 -27.73
N VAL A 304 42.54 -8.61 -27.53
CA VAL A 304 43.03 -7.47 -28.33
C VAL A 304 43.35 -6.32 -27.39
#